data_AF-A0A7Y6EVP2-F1
#
_entry.id   AF-A0A7Y6EVP2-F1
#
_cell.length_a   1.000
_cell.length_b   1.000
_cell.length_c   1.000
_cell.angle_alpha   90.00
_cell.angle_beta   90.00
_cell.angle_gamma   90.00
#
_symmetry.space_group_name_H-M   'P 1'
#
loop_
_entity.id
_entity.type
_entity.pdbx_description
1 polymer ?
#
loop_
_entity_poly.entity_id
_entity_poly.type
_entity_poly.pdbx_seq_one_letter_code
_entity_poly.pdbx_strand_id
1 'polypeptide(L)'
;MELYRLRFNTANKNAEEIKSRYDAGFSLPPQEVLENMAQAFRNLNGTEVVGAVWGYSPDNYSLYGWEDNDDERFKEFIYWIEQDALFGSYIDDRERFDADWKSGNYEPAAAMHFDKKDFIVIEKIKRKSLAEGGQSAE
;
A
#
# COMPACT_ATOMS: atom_id res chain seq x y z
N MET A 1 -17.52 0.41 -3.59
CA MET A 1 -16.26 0.29 -2.84
C MET A 1 -16.60 0.08 -1.38
N GLU A 2 -15.95 -0.87 -0.74
CA GLU A 2 -16.06 -1.12 0.69
C GLU A 2 -14.76 -0.72 1.37
N LEU A 3 -14.84 -0.14 2.56
CA LEU A 3 -13.68 0.30 3.33
C LEU A 3 -13.51 -0.57 4.59
N TYR A 4 -12.25 -0.78 4.97
CA TYR A 4 -11.86 -1.63 6.09
C TYR A 4 -10.75 -0.97 6.88
N ARG A 5 -10.79 -1.12 8.20
CA ARG A 5 -9.62 -0.91 9.05
C ARG A 5 -8.86 -2.23 9.08
N LEU A 6 -7.60 -2.20 8.68
CA LEU A 6 -6.76 -3.39 8.50
C LEU A 6 -5.48 -3.22 9.32
N ARG A 7 -4.87 -4.34 9.72
CA ARG A 7 -3.53 -4.37 10.30
C ARG A 7 -2.63 -5.25 9.46
N PHE A 8 -1.45 -4.77 9.08
CA PHE A 8 -0.48 -5.58 8.35
C PHE A 8 -0.04 -6.81 9.16
N ASN A 9 -0.01 -7.95 8.49
CA ASN A 9 0.46 -9.25 8.97
C ASN A 9 1.58 -9.77 8.04
N THR A 10 2.69 -9.06 8.04
CA THR A 10 3.77 -9.19 7.04
C THR A 10 5.12 -9.56 7.67
N ALA A 11 5.16 -9.94 8.95
CA ALA A 11 6.39 -10.30 9.66
C ALA A 11 7.25 -11.36 8.95
N ASN A 12 6.60 -12.29 8.22
CA ASN A 12 7.26 -13.39 7.52
C ASN A 12 7.39 -13.16 6.00
N LYS A 13 7.07 -11.96 5.50
CA LYS A 13 7.18 -11.64 4.07
C LYS A 13 8.64 -11.82 3.63
N ASN A 14 8.85 -12.45 2.48
CA ASN A 14 10.17 -12.78 1.94
C ASN A 14 10.23 -12.48 0.44
N ALA A 15 11.44 -12.46 -0.12
CA ALA A 15 11.67 -12.14 -1.53
C ALA A 15 11.03 -13.14 -2.49
N GLU A 16 10.98 -14.44 -2.17
CA GLU A 16 10.34 -15.44 -3.03
C GLU A 16 8.82 -15.22 -3.13
N GLU A 17 8.17 -14.83 -2.03
CA GLU A 17 6.76 -14.43 -2.07
C GLU A 17 6.54 -13.18 -2.95
N ILE A 18 7.40 -12.18 -2.87
CA ILE A 18 7.31 -10.97 -3.72
C ILE A 18 7.53 -11.33 -5.18
N LYS A 19 8.58 -12.08 -5.47
CA LYS A 19 8.92 -12.58 -6.80
C LYS A 19 7.79 -13.38 -7.42
N SER A 20 7.07 -14.18 -6.63
CA SER A 20 5.95 -14.98 -7.12
C SER A 20 4.77 -14.18 -7.66
N ARG A 21 4.72 -12.86 -7.40
CA ARG A 21 3.69 -11.94 -7.92
C ARG A 21 4.00 -11.38 -9.31
N TYR A 22 5.22 -11.55 -9.81
CA TYR A 22 5.57 -11.10 -11.15
C TYR A 22 5.06 -12.10 -12.19
N ASP A 23 4.34 -11.61 -13.19
CA ASP A 23 3.89 -12.45 -14.30
C ASP A 23 5.10 -12.98 -15.09
N ALA A 24 4.99 -14.22 -15.55
CA ALA A 24 6.00 -14.85 -16.39
C ALA A 24 6.17 -14.05 -17.69
N GLY A 25 7.32 -13.39 -17.85
CA GLY A 25 7.66 -12.62 -19.05
C GLY A 25 8.12 -11.18 -18.78
N PHE A 26 7.91 -10.66 -17.57
CA PHE A 26 8.49 -9.37 -17.17
C PHE A 26 9.91 -9.53 -16.60
N SER A 27 10.71 -8.48 -16.74
CA SER A 27 12.02 -8.42 -16.09
C SER A 27 11.81 -8.35 -14.59
N LEU A 28 12.39 -9.30 -13.87
CA LEU A 28 12.36 -9.30 -12.42
C LEU A 28 13.34 -8.27 -11.89
N PRO A 29 13.00 -7.55 -10.81
CA PRO A 29 13.99 -6.79 -10.07
C PRO A 29 15.16 -7.68 -9.61
N PRO A 30 16.37 -7.13 -9.46
CA PRO A 30 17.49 -7.86 -8.87
C PRO A 30 17.14 -8.47 -7.51
N GLN A 31 17.77 -9.59 -7.14
CA GLN A 31 17.48 -10.27 -5.87
C GLN A 31 17.60 -9.35 -4.65
N GLU A 32 18.60 -8.46 -4.64
CA GLU A 32 18.79 -7.48 -3.57
C GLU A 32 17.59 -6.53 -3.43
N VAL A 33 17.03 -6.06 -4.56
CA VAL A 33 15.83 -5.22 -4.56
C VAL A 33 14.64 -5.99 -4.01
N LEU A 34 14.46 -7.26 -4.38
CA LEU A 34 13.39 -8.11 -3.85
C LEU A 34 13.52 -8.33 -2.33
N GLU A 35 14.73 -8.49 -1.81
CA GLU A 35 14.97 -8.59 -0.37
C GLU A 35 14.70 -7.28 0.37
N ASN A 36 15.06 -6.14 -0.22
CA ASN A 36 14.79 -4.83 0.36
C ASN A 36 13.28 -4.52 0.34
N MET A 37 12.57 -4.86 -0.73
CA MET A 37 11.10 -4.83 -0.75
C MET A 37 10.53 -5.73 0.35
N ALA A 38 11.05 -6.94 0.53
CA ALA A 38 10.60 -7.85 1.59
C ALA A 38 10.82 -7.26 2.98
N GLN A 39 11.98 -6.64 3.22
CA GLN A 39 12.27 -5.95 4.46
C GLN A 39 11.32 -4.78 4.68
N ALA A 40 11.00 -4.00 3.65
CA ALA A 40 10.04 -2.92 3.74
C ALA A 40 8.63 -3.41 4.09
N PHE A 41 8.16 -4.51 3.48
CA PHE A 41 6.92 -5.17 3.89
C PHE A 41 6.95 -5.58 5.37
N ARG A 42 8.06 -6.17 5.84
CA ARG A 42 8.23 -6.55 7.25
C ARG A 42 8.20 -5.34 8.19
N ASN A 43 8.75 -4.20 7.77
CA ASN A 43 8.72 -2.95 8.54
C ASN A 43 7.31 -2.39 8.73
N LEU A 44 6.38 -2.69 7.82
CA LEU A 44 4.97 -2.35 7.96
C LEU A 44 4.20 -3.26 8.92
N ASN A 45 4.77 -4.41 9.32
CA ASN A 45 4.05 -5.38 10.14
C ASN A 45 3.49 -4.77 11.43
N GLY A 46 2.20 -5.00 11.70
CA GLY A 46 1.50 -4.45 12.85
C GLY A 46 0.95 -3.04 12.65
N THR A 47 1.30 -2.35 11.56
CA THR A 47 0.76 -1.01 11.22
C THR A 47 -0.71 -1.12 10.82
N GLU A 48 -1.53 -0.19 11.28
CA GLU A 48 -2.94 -0.11 10.91
C GLU A 48 -3.16 0.85 9.74
N VAL A 49 -4.03 0.48 8.80
CA VAL A 49 -4.36 1.27 7.61
C VAL A 49 -5.84 1.23 7.31
N VAL A 50 -6.28 2.17 6.47
CA VAL A 50 -7.55 2.08 5.77
C VAL A 50 -7.31 1.41 4.43
N GLY A 51 -7.99 0.28 4.20
CA GLY A 51 -7.99 -0.43 2.93
C GLY A 51 -9.33 -0.35 2.23
N ALA A 52 -9.32 -0.38 0.91
CA ALA A 52 -10.49 -0.39 0.06
C ALA A 52 -10.57 -1.70 -0.75
N VAL A 53 -11.77 -2.24 -0.91
CA VAL A 53 -12.06 -3.27 -1.92
C VAL A 53 -12.79 -2.63 -3.09
N TRP A 54 -12.16 -2.65 -4.26
CA TRP A 54 -12.71 -2.15 -5.51
C TRP A 54 -13.32 -3.27 -6.34
N GLY A 55 -14.34 -2.95 -7.13
CA GLY A 55 -15.03 -3.95 -7.95
C GLY A 55 -14.14 -4.60 -9.01
N TYR A 56 -13.10 -3.89 -9.49
CA TYR A 56 -12.14 -4.41 -10.47
C TYR A 56 -10.97 -5.20 -9.85
N SER A 57 -10.82 -5.16 -8.52
CA SER A 57 -9.77 -5.88 -7.78
C SER A 57 -10.38 -6.46 -6.49
N PRO A 58 -11.37 -7.37 -6.60
CA PRO A 58 -12.14 -7.84 -5.46
C PRO A 58 -11.33 -8.75 -4.52
N ASP A 59 -10.23 -9.32 -5.02
CA ASP A 59 -9.37 -10.27 -4.29
C ASP A 59 -8.26 -9.59 -3.50
N ASN A 60 -8.11 -8.26 -3.62
CA ASN A 60 -7.08 -7.47 -2.97
C ASN A 60 -7.67 -6.39 -2.06
N TYR A 61 -6.86 -5.91 -1.12
CA TYR A 61 -7.06 -4.61 -0.50
C TYR A 61 -6.20 -3.58 -1.20
N SER A 62 -6.80 -2.48 -1.65
CA SER A 62 -6.07 -1.29 -2.07
C SER A 62 -5.80 -0.40 -0.87
N LEU A 63 -4.59 0.13 -0.76
CA LEU A 63 -4.30 1.13 0.26
C LEU A 63 -5.13 2.39 0.00
N TYR A 64 -5.91 2.82 0.99
CA TYR A 64 -6.73 4.04 0.93
C TYR A 64 -6.09 5.17 1.74
N GLY A 65 -5.39 4.83 2.83
CA GLY A 65 -4.63 5.79 3.64
C GLY A 65 -4.01 5.14 4.87
N TRP A 66 -3.08 5.86 5.49
CA TRP A 66 -2.41 5.54 6.75
C TRP A 66 -2.46 6.76 7.67
N GLU A 67 -2.02 6.57 8.91
CA GLU A 67 -1.91 7.66 9.89
C GLU A 67 -0.56 8.37 9.75
N ASP A 68 -0.50 9.69 9.99
CA ASP A 68 0.71 10.51 9.80
C ASP A 68 1.94 10.00 10.57
N ASN A 69 1.74 9.33 11.71
CA ASN A 69 2.83 8.76 12.51
C ASN A 69 3.55 7.59 11.82
N ASP A 70 2.93 6.99 10.81
CA ASP A 70 3.49 5.89 10.03
C ASP A 70 4.04 6.37 8.67
N ASP A 71 4.01 7.67 8.37
CA ASP A 71 4.40 8.24 7.07
C ASP A 71 5.80 7.83 6.62
N GLU A 72 6.79 7.90 7.52
CA GLU A 72 8.16 7.51 7.21
C GLU A 72 8.29 6.01 6.86
N ARG A 73 7.46 5.14 7.46
CA ARG A 73 7.44 3.71 7.12
C ARG A 73 6.88 3.49 5.73
N PHE A 74 5.83 4.22 5.36
CA PHE A 74 5.27 4.17 4.01
C PHE A 74 6.21 4.79 2.99
N LYS A 75 6.91 5.87 3.32
CA LYS A 75 7.95 6.45 2.47
C LYS A 75 9.02 5.41 2.12
N GLU A 76 9.60 4.73 3.12
CA GLU A 76 10.60 3.69 2.88
C GLU A 76 10.02 2.52 2.08
N PHE A 77 8.79 2.11 2.37
CA PHE A 77 8.12 1.06 1.60
C PHE A 77 7.93 1.44 0.13
N ILE A 78 7.44 2.65 -0.12
CA ILE A 78 7.18 3.17 -1.45
C ILE A 78 8.49 3.31 -2.23
N TYR A 79 9.55 3.81 -1.61
CA TYR A 79 10.87 3.89 -2.26
C TYR A 79 11.33 2.53 -2.81
N TRP A 80 11.16 1.45 -2.02
CA TRP A 80 11.60 0.12 -2.43
C TRP A 80 10.73 -0.50 -3.52
N ILE A 81 9.42 -0.24 -3.54
CA ILE A 81 8.58 -0.69 -4.66
C ILE A 81 8.87 0.10 -5.95
N GLU A 82 9.25 1.38 -5.83
CA GLU A 82 9.65 2.25 -6.96
C GLU A 82 10.98 1.84 -7.61
N GLN A 83 11.69 0.84 -7.06
CA GLN A 83 12.85 0.23 -7.69
C GLN A 83 12.49 -0.81 -8.76
N ASP A 84 11.20 -1.13 -8.92
CA ASP A 84 10.72 -1.98 -10.00
C ASP A 84 10.74 -1.22 -11.34
N ALA A 85 11.52 -1.70 -12.30
CA ALA A 85 11.63 -1.07 -13.62
C ALA A 85 10.34 -1.07 -14.45
N LEU A 86 9.33 -1.87 -14.08
CA LEU A 86 8.05 -1.91 -14.78
C LEU A 86 7.15 -0.72 -14.44
N PHE A 87 7.18 -0.25 -13.18
CA PHE A 87 6.26 0.79 -12.68
C PHE A 87 6.96 1.97 -12.01
N GLY A 88 8.20 1.78 -11.58
CA GLY A 88 8.95 2.72 -10.76
C GLY A 88 9.56 3.87 -11.53
N SER A 89 9.56 5.05 -10.90
CA SER A 89 10.11 6.29 -11.48
C SER A 89 11.40 6.77 -10.81
N TYR A 90 11.83 6.10 -9.74
CA TYR A 90 12.93 6.53 -8.86
C TYR A 90 14.02 5.44 -8.70
N ILE A 91 14.26 4.67 -9.76
CA ILE A 91 15.28 3.61 -9.79
C ILE A 91 16.64 4.22 -9.46
N ASP A 92 17.25 3.76 -8.37
CA ASP A 92 18.51 4.26 -7.80
C ASP A 92 18.54 5.79 -7.56
N ASP A 93 17.38 6.45 -7.45
CA ASP A 93 17.25 7.91 -7.31
C ASP A 93 16.55 8.29 -6.00
N ARG A 94 17.21 7.93 -4.89
CA ARG A 94 16.75 8.23 -3.53
C ARG A 94 16.62 9.72 -3.25
N GLU A 95 17.56 10.53 -3.73
CA GLU A 95 17.59 11.96 -3.45
C GLU A 95 16.39 12.67 -4.06
N ARG A 96 16.04 12.34 -5.32
CA ARG A 96 14.85 12.89 -5.95
C ARG A 96 13.57 12.40 -5.28
N PHE A 97 13.51 11.12 -4.92
CA PHE A 97 12.35 10.58 -4.21
C PHE A 97 12.09 11.30 -2.88
N ASP A 98 13.13 11.47 -2.04
CA ASP A 98 13.00 12.17 -0.76
C ASP A 98 12.61 13.65 -0.94
N ALA A 99 13.11 14.31 -2.00
CA ALA A 99 12.74 15.68 -2.33
C ALA A 99 11.28 15.81 -2.78
N ASP A 100 10.82 14.91 -3.65
CA ASP A 100 9.43 14.86 -4.13
C ASP A 100 8.47 14.49 -3.00
N TRP A 101 8.84 13.55 -2.13
CA TRP A 101 8.07 13.21 -0.93
C TRP A 101 7.91 14.43 -0.01
N LYS A 102 9.02 15.09 0.35
CA LYS A 102 9.01 16.24 1.27
C LYS A 102 8.24 17.44 0.72
N SER A 103 8.25 17.62 -0.60
CA SER A 103 7.54 18.72 -1.26
C SER A 103 6.07 18.40 -1.57
N GLY A 104 5.62 17.15 -1.35
CA GLY A 104 4.29 16.68 -1.71
C GLY A 104 4.08 16.51 -3.22
N ASN A 105 5.18 16.39 -3.98
CA ASN A 105 5.17 16.20 -5.43
C ASN A 105 5.27 14.73 -5.86
N TYR A 106 5.43 13.81 -4.91
CA TYR A 106 5.35 12.37 -5.19
C TYR A 106 3.93 12.02 -5.67
N GLU A 107 3.84 11.37 -6.84
CA GLU A 107 2.60 10.85 -7.40
C GLU A 107 2.82 9.39 -7.80
N PRO A 108 2.07 8.43 -7.23
CA PRO A 108 2.22 7.02 -7.56
C PRO A 108 1.70 6.73 -8.98
N ALA A 109 2.43 5.91 -9.74
CA ALA A 109 2.02 5.52 -11.09
C ALA A 109 0.71 4.69 -11.12
N ALA A 110 0.39 3.99 -10.03
CA ALA A 110 -0.80 3.17 -9.89
C ALA A 110 -1.22 3.01 -8.42
N ALA A 111 -2.47 2.58 -8.21
CA ALA A 111 -2.95 2.23 -6.88
C ALA A 111 -2.19 1.00 -6.35
N MET A 112 -1.77 1.06 -5.08
CA MET A 112 -1.09 -0.06 -4.42
C MET A 112 -2.11 -1.12 -3.97
N HIS A 113 -1.96 -2.32 -4.51
CA HIS A 113 -2.78 -3.49 -4.19
C HIS A 113 -1.99 -4.52 -3.38
N PHE A 114 -2.64 -5.08 -2.38
CA PHE A 114 -2.06 -6.03 -1.45
C PHE A 114 -2.97 -7.26 -1.32
N ASP A 115 -2.37 -8.44 -1.20
CA ASP A 115 -3.14 -9.68 -0.96
C ASP A 115 -3.86 -9.56 0.37
N LYS A 116 -5.08 -10.10 0.43
CA LYS A 116 -5.83 -10.17 1.70
C LYS A 116 -5.08 -10.92 2.81
N LYS A 117 -4.20 -11.87 2.48
CA LYS A 117 -3.38 -12.60 3.47
C LYS A 117 -2.37 -11.71 4.20
N ASP A 118 -1.99 -10.58 3.60
CA ASP A 118 -1.03 -9.63 4.18
C ASP A 118 -1.69 -8.79 5.30
N PHE A 119 -2.96 -9.03 5.64
CA PHE A 119 -3.68 -8.30 6.69
C PHE A 119 -4.47 -9.17 7.65
N ILE A 120 -4.67 -8.62 8.84
CA ILE A 120 -5.74 -8.97 9.77
C ILE A 120 -6.82 -7.89 9.62
N VAL A 121 -8.07 -8.31 9.36
CA VAL A 121 -9.21 -7.38 9.31
C VAL A 121 -9.61 -7.01 10.73
N ILE A 122 -9.57 -5.72 11.06
CA ILE A 122 -10.02 -5.22 12.37
C ILE A 122 -11.53 -4.97 12.31
N GLU A 123 -11.99 -4.19 11.33
CA GLU A 123 -13.40 -3.89 11.15
C GLU A 123 -13.72 -3.45 9.71
N LYS A 124 -15.00 -3.59 9.35
CA LYS A 124 -15.56 -2.99 8.13
C LYS A 124 -16.10 -1.60 8.44
N ILE A 125 -15.60 -0.58 7.75
CA ILE A 125 -16.00 0.81 7.94
C ILE A 125 -17.33 1.04 7.23
N LYS A 126 -18.37 1.36 8.01
CA LYS A 126 -19.69 1.70 7.49
C LYS A 126 -19.70 3.17 7.07
N ARG A 127 -20.16 3.46 5.85
CA ARG A 127 -20.56 4.83 5.50
C ARG A 127 -21.72 5.22 6.39
N LYS A 128 -21.60 6.33 7.13
CA LYS A 128 -22.78 7.00 7.67
C LYS A 128 -23.59 7.53 6.49
N SER A 129 -24.85 7.12 6.38
CA SER A 129 -25.80 7.75 5.45
C SER A 129 -26.07 9.17 5.92
N LEU A 130 -25.91 10.16 5.03
CA LEU A 130 -26.26 11.56 5.27
C LEU A 130 -27.79 11.80 5.26
N ALA A 131 -28.60 10.80 5.60
CA ALA A 131 -30.05 10.81 5.44
C ALA A 131 -30.80 10.82 6.78
N GLU A 132 -30.35 11.59 7.77
CA GLU A 132 -31.15 11.92 8.96
C GLU A 132 -30.79 13.34 9.43
N GLY A 133 -31.33 14.35 8.74
CA GLY A 133 -31.03 15.75 9.06
C GLY A 133 -31.98 16.77 8.42
N GLY A 134 -33.23 16.40 8.15
CA GLY A 134 -34.14 17.32 7.48
C GLY A 134 -35.61 16.90 7.50
N GLN A 135 -36.16 16.59 8.67
CA GLN A 135 -37.61 16.71 8.89
C GLN A 135 -37.90 17.24 10.31
N SER A 136 -38.88 18.14 10.36
CA SER A 136 -39.50 18.81 11.52
C SER A 136 -38.84 20.10 12.03
N ALA A 137 -39.38 21.24 11.59
CA ALA A 137 -40.17 22.10 12.47
C ALA A 137 -41.21 22.84 11.61
N GLU A 138 -42.43 22.89 12.14
CA GLU A 138 -43.71 23.33 11.59
C GLU A 138 -43.74 24.74 10.97
#